data_AF-A0A255IIS8-F1
#
_entry.id   AF-A0A255IIS8-F1
#
_cell.length_a   1.000
_cell.length_b   1.000
_cell.length_c   1.000
_cell.angle_alpha   90.00
_cell.angle_beta   90.00
_cell.angle_gamma   90.00
#
_symmetry.space_group_name_H-M   'P 1'
#
loop_
_entity.id
_entity.type
_entity.pdbx_description
1 polymer ?
#
loop_
_entity_poly.entity_id
_entity_poly.type
_entity_poly.pdbx_seq_one_letter_code
_entity_poly.pdbx_strand_id
1 'polypeptide(L)'
;MFKRFPAIVKELLLIIGIYGLLAEVIVIIVTQDKIFYSVGLIIGIFLAFFMCVHMHISIEDAIDFGEAGAQKHISKTYGFRTLVVIITLCILCYFNTGSIITAIIGIMGLKVAAYLQPFTHKILQKYISKGR
;
A
#
# COMPACT_ATOMS: atom_id res chain seq x y z
N MET A 1 -8.42 -8.50 13.83
CA MET A 1 -8.42 -8.63 12.35
C MET A 1 -7.04 -8.97 11.78
N PHE A 2 -5.95 -8.29 12.17
CA PHE A 2 -4.58 -8.52 11.65
C PHE A 2 -3.95 -9.92 11.89
N LYS A 3 -4.50 -10.75 12.80
CA LYS A 3 -3.95 -12.10 13.05
C LYS A 3 -4.18 -13.07 11.88
N ARG A 4 -5.20 -12.87 11.04
CA ARG A 4 -5.53 -13.76 9.90
C ARG A 4 -4.67 -13.54 8.65
N PHE A 5 -3.97 -12.41 8.53
CA PHE A 5 -3.20 -12.14 7.31
C PHE A 5 -2.00 -13.10 7.17
N PRO A 6 -1.71 -13.58 5.95
CA PRO A 6 -0.51 -14.35 5.66
C PRO A 6 0.73 -13.49 5.89
N ALA A 7 1.86 -14.13 6.14
CA ALA A 7 3.13 -13.45 6.46
C ALA A 7 3.50 -12.40 5.39
N ILE A 8 3.27 -12.70 4.11
CA ILE A 8 3.49 -11.79 2.98
C ILE A 8 2.75 -10.45 3.13
N VAL A 9 1.48 -10.46 3.52
CA VAL A 9 0.68 -9.22 3.64
C VAL A 9 1.20 -8.41 4.83
N LYS A 10 1.57 -9.07 5.92
CA LYS A 10 2.18 -8.42 7.08
C LYS A 10 3.52 -7.78 6.72
N GLU A 11 4.37 -8.47 5.95
CA GLU A 11 5.63 -7.93 5.43
C GLU A 11 5.39 -6.69 4.56
N LEU A 12 4.44 -6.75 3.63
CA LEU A 12 4.06 -5.61 2.80
C LEU A 12 3.61 -4.40 3.62
N LEU A 13 2.68 -4.60 4.55
CA LEU A 13 2.19 -3.53 5.41
C LEU A 13 3.30 -2.92 6.27
N LEU A 14 4.22 -3.74 6.76
CA LEU A 14 5.38 -3.29 7.53
C LEU A 14 6.30 -2.42 6.67
N ILE A 15 6.63 -2.86 5.45
CA ILE A 15 7.48 -2.08 4.53
C ILE A 15 6.79 -0.77 4.12
N ILE A 16 5.48 -0.78 3.86
CA ILE A 16 4.71 0.46 3.56
C ILE A 16 4.78 1.42 4.75
N GLY A 17 4.67 0.92 5.98
CA GLY A 17 4.79 1.73 7.20
C GLY A 17 6.19 2.35 7.36
N ILE A 18 7.25 1.57 7.16
CA ILE A 18 8.63 2.07 7.20
C ILE A 18 8.87 3.10 6.10
N TYR A 19 8.43 2.81 4.88
CA TYR A 19 8.52 3.74 3.75
C TYR A 19 7.81 5.05 4.06
N GLY A 20 6.60 4.97 4.61
CA GLY A 20 5.81 6.13 5.00
C GLY A 20 6.52 7.00 6.04
N LEU A 21 7.10 6.39 7.07
CA LEU A 21 7.90 7.10 8.08
C LEU A 21 9.12 7.80 7.47
N LEU A 22 9.87 7.12 6.59
CA LEU A 22 11.02 7.71 5.92
C LEU A 22 10.61 8.88 5.00
N ALA A 23 9.53 8.71 4.25
CA ALA A 23 9.01 9.74 3.37
C ALA A 23 8.49 10.96 4.17
N GLU A 24 7.86 10.73 5.33
CA GLU A 24 7.38 11.80 6.23
C GLU A 24 8.53 12.64 6.75
N VAL A 25 9.63 12.00 7.18
CA VAL A 25 10.85 12.70 7.61
C VAL A 25 11.41 13.58 6.49
N ILE A 26 11.47 13.07 5.25
CA ILE A 26 11.93 13.84 4.09
C ILE A 26 11.02 15.03 3.82
N VAL A 27 9.69 14.83 3.86
CA VAL A 27 8.71 15.90 3.64
C VAL A 27 8.87 17.01 4.67
N ILE A 28 9.03 16.68 5.96
CA ILE A 28 9.18 17.66 7.04
C ILE A 28 10.47 18.50 6.89
N ILE A 29 11.54 17.90 6.36
CA ILE A 29 12.84 18.59 6.16
C ILE A 29 12.80 19.50 4.93
N VAL A 30 12.18 19.05 3.84
CA VAL A 30 12.23 19.72 2.53
C VAL A 30 11.15 20.79 2.38
N THR A 31 9.98 20.61 2.99
CA THR A 31 8.80 21.46 2.73
C THR A 31 8.61 22.54 3.79
N GLN A 32 8.21 23.75 3.35
CA GLN A 32 7.89 24.88 4.23
C GLN A 32 6.51 24.67 4.91
N ASP A 33 5.50 24.27 4.14
CA ASP A 33 4.14 23.99 4.63
C ASP A 33 3.96 22.55 5.10
N LYS A 34 4.62 22.22 6.22
CA LYS A 34 4.72 20.85 6.76
C LYS A 34 3.38 20.11 6.83
N ILE A 35 2.33 20.79 7.29
CA ILE A 35 1.00 20.19 7.51
C ILE A 35 0.36 19.80 6.18
N PHE A 36 0.38 20.67 5.17
CA PHE A 36 -0.26 20.42 3.88
C PHE A 36 0.39 19.24 3.13
N TYR A 37 1.73 19.18 3.14
CA TYR A 37 2.46 18.10 2.48
C TYR A 37 2.38 16.78 3.27
N SER A 38 2.42 16.84 4.59
CA SER A 38 2.26 15.68 5.49
C SER A 38 0.86 15.04 5.36
N VAL A 39 -0.21 15.85 5.37
CA VAL A 39 -1.58 15.34 5.20
C VAL A 39 -1.74 14.60 3.86
N GLY A 40 -1.18 15.17 2.78
CA GLY A 40 -1.15 14.48 1.48
C GLY A 40 -0.44 13.13 1.56
N LEU A 41 0.73 13.08 2.22
CA LEU A 41 1.50 11.84 2.35
C LEU A 41 0.76 10.79 3.19
N ILE A 42 0.22 11.18 4.35
CA ILE A 42 -0.52 10.30 5.25
C ILE A 42 -1.74 9.70 4.55
N ILE A 43 -2.49 10.50 3.79
CA ILE A 43 -3.62 10.01 2.99
C ILE A 43 -3.14 8.99 1.95
N GLY A 44 -2.03 9.29 1.26
CA GLY A 44 -1.43 8.37 0.30
C GLY A 44 -0.98 7.04 0.94
N ILE A 45 -0.36 7.10 2.12
CA ILE A 45 0.05 5.91 2.89
C ILE A 45 -1.19 5.11 3.30
N PHE A 46 -2.21 5.76 3.85
CA PHE A 46 -3.46 5.09 4.25
C PHE A 46 -4.12 4.39 3.07
N LEU A 47 -4.11 5.02 1.89
CA LEU A 47 -4.60 4.42 0.66
C LEU A 47 -3.77 3.20 0.24
N ALA A 48 -2.44 3.25 0.39
CA ALA A 48 -1.56 2.11 0.15
C ALA A 48 -1.87 0.92 1.08
N PHE A 49 -2.09 1.18 2.38
CA PHE A 49 -2.54 0.17 3.35
C PHE A 49 -3.88 -0.45 2.95
N PHE A 50 -4.88 0.39 2.64
CA PHE A 50 -6.21 -0.05 2.23
C PHE A 50 -6.15 -0.92 0.96
N MET A 51 -5.42 -0.48 -0.05
CA MET A 51 -5.24 -1.23 -1.30
C MET A 51 -4.53 -2.57 -1.08
N CYS A 52 -3.52 -2.61 -0.20
CA CYS A 52 -2.81 -3.86 0.12
C CYS A 52 -3.78 -4.90 0.71
N VAL A 53 -4.59 -4.49 1.68
CA VAL A 53 -5.57 -5.36 2.34
C VAL A 53 -6.67 -5.78 1.36
N HIS A 54 -7.24 -4.84 0.62
CA HIS A 54 -8.30 -5.13 -0.36
C HIS A 54 -7.81 -6.09 -1.46
N MET A 55 -6.57 -5.91 -1.93
CA MET A 55 -5.97 -6.80 -2.93
C MET A 55 -5.81 -8.23 -2.39
N HIS A 56 -5.39 -8.37 -1.14
CA HIS A 56 -5.28 -9.69 -0.52
C HIS A 56 -6.63 -10.41 -0.40
N ILE A 57 -7.66 -9.70 0.08
CA ILE A 57 -9.03 -10.25 0.17
C ILE A 57 -9.51 -10.67 -1.22
N SER A 58 -9.32 -9.82 -2.23
CA SER A 58 -9.71 -10.16 -3.60
C SER A 58 -8.97 -11.38 -4.17
N ILE A 59 -7.75 -11.67 -3.73
CA ILE A 59 -7.00 -12.86 -4.16
C ILE A 59 -7.56 -14.09 -3.45
N GLU A 60 -7.82 -14.01 -2.14
CA GLU A 60 -8.48 -15.10 -1.39
C GLU A 60 -9.84 -15.44 -2.02
N ASP A 61 -10.68 -14.43 -2.28
CA ASP A 61 -11.97 -14.61 -2.93
C ASP A 61 -11.82 -15.25 -4.34
N ALA A 62 -10.82 -14.83 -5.12
CA ALA A 62 -10.61 -15.36 -6.47
C ALA A 62 -10.16 -16.83 -6.49
N ILE A 63 -9.49 -17.30 -5.44
CA ILE A 63 -9.11 -18.72 -5.28
C ILE A 63 -10.37 -19.59 -5.12
N ASP A 64 -11.42 -19.07 -4.48
CA ASP A 64 -12.68 -19.79 -4.28
C ASP A 64 -13.54 -19.89 -5.56
N PHE A 65 -13.31 -19.05 -6.58
CA PHE A 65 -14.10 -19.01 -7.82
C PHE A 65 -13.62 -19.94 -8.97
N GLY A 66 -12.50 -20.66 -8.81
CA GLY A 66 -11.93 -21.55 -9.84
C GLY A 66 -11.30 -20.83 -11.06
N GLU A 67 -10.49 -21.52 -11.85
CA GLU A 67 -9.58 -20.94 -12.88
C GLU A 67 -10.28 -20.04 -13.92
N ALA A 68 -11.50 -20.38 -14.37
CA ALA A 68 -12.24 -19.59 -15.35
C ALA A 68 -12.90 -18.32 -14.76
N GLY A 69 -13.23 -18.33 -13.46
CA GLY A 69 -13.78 -17.17 -12.74
C GLY A 69 -12.71 -16.21 -12.22
N ALA A 70 -11.54 -16.75 -11.87
CA ALA A 70 -10.42 -16.01 -11.28
C ALA A 70 -9.91 -14.89 -12.18
N GLN A 71 -9.75 -15.12 -13.49
CA GLN A 71 -9.22 -14.12 -14.41
C GLN A 71 -10.16 -12.91 -14.60
N LYS A 72 -11.47 -13.14 -14.58
CA LYS A 72 -12.49 -12.09 -14.66
C LYS A 72 -12.60 -11.30 -13.35
N HIS A 73 -12.43 -11.97 -12.21
CA HIS A 73 -12.44 -11.35 -10.89
C HIS A 73 -11.20 -10.46 -10.69
N ILE A 74 -10.00 -10.96 -11.03
CA ILE A 74 -8.73 -10.21 -10.92
C ILE A 74 -8.76 -8.94 -11.80
N SER A 75 -9.29 -9.03 -13.02
CA SER A 75 -9.41 -7.86 -13.92
C SER A 75 -10.33 -6.77 -13.33
N LYS A 76 -11.44 -7.18 -12.70
CA LYS A 76 -12.38 -6.25 -12.05
C LYS A 76 -11.74 -5.56 -10.84
N THR A 77 -10.96 -6.30 -10.05
CA THR A 77 -10.22 -5.75 -8.90
C THR A 77 -9.14 -4.76 -9.34
N TYR A 78 -8.48 -4.99 -10.48
CA TYR A 78 -7.50 -4.05 -11.02
C TYR A 78 -8.14 -2.72 -11.44
N GLY A 79 -9.35 -2.79 -12.01
CA GLY A 79 -10.18 -1.62 -12.28
C GLY A 79 -10.55 -0.87 -11.00
N PHE A 80 -10.99 -1.58 -9.95
CA PHE A 80 -11.34 -0.98 -8.67
C PHE A 80 -10.16 -0.26 -8.01
N ARG A 81 -8.96 -0.85 -8.04
CA ARG A 81 -7.73 -0.23 -7.52
C ARG A 81 -7.46 1.12 -8.19
N THR A 82 -7.60 1.18 -9.51
CA THR A 82 -7.35 2.39 -10.29
C THR A 82 -8.42 3.45 -10.01
N LEU A 83 -9.69 3.03 -9.90
CA LEU A 83 -10.81 3.91 -9.58
C LEU A 83 -10.65 4.57 -8.20
N VAL A 84 -10.29 3.78 -7.17
CA VAL A 84 -10.09 4.28 -5.80
C VAL A 84 -8.96 5.31 -5.73
N VAL A 85 -7.87 5.10 -6.47
CA VAL A 85 -6.77 6.08 -6.57
C VAL A 85 -7.26 7.38 -7.21
N ILE A 86 -7.97 7.30 -8.34
CA ILE A 86 -8.50 8.48 -9.03
C ILE A 86 -9.44 9.26 -8.12
N ILE A 87 -10.40 8.59 -7.46
CA ILE A 87 -11.34 9.22 -6.53
C ILE A 87 -10.60 9.93 -5.40
N THR A 88 -9.60 9.29 -4.80
CA THR A 88 -8.81 9.88 -3.70
C THR A 88 -8.06 11.14 -4.17
N LEU A 89 -7.45 11.09 -5.36
CA LEU A 89 -6.78 12.26 -5.94
C LEU A 89 -7.77 13.38 -6.28
N CYS A 90 -8.97 13.06 -6.78
CA CYS A 90 -10.03 14.04 -7.02
C CYS A 90 -10.50 14.71 -5.72
N ILE A 91 -10.66 13.95 -4.63
CA ILE A 91 -11.02 14.48 -3.31
C ILE A 91 -9.92 15.41 -2.80
N LEU A 92 -8.64 15.00 -2.87
CA LEU A 92 -7.51 15.84 -2.48
C LEU A 92 -7.45 17.15 -3.28
N CYS A 93 -7.71 17.07 -4.59
CA CYS A 93 -7.74 18.24 -5.47
C CYS A 93 -8.93 19.17 -5.13
N TYR A 94 -10.12 18.60 -4.90
CA TYR A 94 -11.33 19.38 -4.62
C TYR A 94 -11.31 20.06 -3.25
N PHE A 95 -10.84 19.37 -2.22
CA PHE A 95 -10.77 19.90 -0.86
C PHE A 95 -9.50 20.71 -0.57
N ASN A 96 -8.49 20.62 -1.45
CA ASN A 96 -7.19 21.29 -1.31
C ASN A 96 -6.62 21.14 0.11
N THR A 97 -6.79 19.96 0.70
CA THR A 97 -6.42 19.63 2.09
C THR A 97 -5.02 19.02 2.18
N GLY A 98 -4.44 18.59 1.06
CA GLY A 98 -3.09 18.06 1.03
C GLY A 98 -2.50 18.00 -0.38
N SER A 99 -1.17 17.96 -0.45
CA SER A 99 -0.47 17.95 -1.73
C SER A 99 -0.71 16.65 -2.49
N ILE A 100 -1.19 16.79 -3.74
CA ILE A 100 -1.37 15.67 -4.68
C ILE A 100 -0.04 14.94 -4.91
N ILE A 101 1.07 15.68 -4.95
CA ILE A 101 2.39 15.12 -5.20
C ILE A 101 2.78 14.18 -4.05
N THR A 102 2.61 14.60 -2.79
CA THR A 102 2.96 13.75 -1.65
C THR A 102 1.98 12.60 -1.47
N ALA A 103 0.71 12.77 -1.83
CA ALA A 103 -0.24 11.67 -1.89
C ALA A 103 0.18 10.59 -2.89
N ILE A 104 0.62 10.99 -4.09
CA ILE A 104 1.16 10.05 -5.08
C ILE A 104 2.40 9.34 -4.55
N ILE A 105 3.31 10.05 -3.87
CA ILE A 105 4.49 9.45 -3.22
C ILE A 105 4.05 8.40 -2.19
N GLY A 106 3.08 8.71 -1.32
CA GLY A 106 2.54 7.77 -0.35
C GLY A 106 1.95 6.52 -1.01
N ILE A 107 1.18 6.70 -2.09
CA ILE A 107 0.60 5.62 -2.90
C ILE A 107 1.69 4.73 -3.53
N MET A 108 2.80 5.33 -3.97
CA MET A 108 3.94 4.59 -4.51
C MET A 108 4.60 3.66 -3.48
N GLY A 109 4.42 3.91 -2.18
CA GLY A 109 4.87 3.04 -1.10
C GLY A 109 4.40 1.59 -1.25
N LEU A 110 3.21 1.36 -1.80
CA LEU A 110 2.71 0.01 -2.09
C LEU A 110 3.56 -0.71 -3.16
N LYS A 111 4.01 0.00 -4.20
CA LYS A 111 4.89 -0.57 -5.24
C LYS A 111 6.28 -0.83 -4.68
N VAL A 112 6.83 0.12 -3.90
CA VAL A 112 8.14 -0.03 -3.24
C VAL A 112 8.13 -1.26 -2.34
N ALA A 113 7.08 -1.43 -1.53
CA ALA A 113 6.91 -2.59 -0.68
C ALA A 113 6.87 -3.90 -1.46
N ALA A 114 6.14 -3.94 -2.58
CA ALA A 114 6.08 -5.12 -3.45
C ALA A 114 7.44 -5.47 -4.08
N TYR A 115 8.24 -4.46 -4.47
CA TYR A 115 9.59 -4.70 -4.99
C TYR A 115 10.56 -5.19 -3.92
N LEU A 116 10.40 -4.73 -2.67
CA LEU A 116 11.22 -5.17 -1.55
C LEU A 116 10.74 -6.51 -0.95
N GLN A 117 9.50 -6.90 -1.17
CA GLN A 117 8.90 -8.14 -0.68
C GLN A 117 9.74 -9.41 -0.97
N PRO A 118 10.20 -9.73 -2.20
CA PRO A 118 10.99 -10.94 -2.45
C PRO A 118 12.34 -10.94 -1.72
N PHE A 119 12.89 -9.76 -1.42
CA PHE A 119 14.12 -9.63 -0.64
C PHE A 119 13.85 -9.81 0.86
N THR A 120 12.83 -9.14 1.38
CA THR A 120 12.40 -9.26 2.79
C THR A 120 11.98 -10.69 3.12
N HIS A 121 11.27 -11.37 2.22
CA HIS A 121 10.82 -12.74 2.42
C HIS A 121 11.99 -13.72 2.56
N LYS A 122 13.06 -13.56 1.76
CA LYS A 122 14.29 -14.36 1.88
C LYS A 122 15.01 -14.14 3.21
N ILE A 123 15.08 -12.89 3.67
CA ILE A 123 15.72 -12.54 4.94
C ILE A 123 14.92 -13.08 6.11
N LEU A 124 13.60 -12.92 6.10
CA LEU A 124 12.73 -13.37 7.16
C LEU A 124 12.72 -14.90 7.29
N GLN A 125 12.66 -15.63 6.16
CA GLN A 125 12.81 -17.09 6.18
C GLN A 125 14.17 -17.53 6.74
N LYS A 126 15.25 -16.84 6.39
CA LYS A 126 16.59 -17.13 6.92
C LYS A 126 16.72 -16.84 8.42
N TYR A 127 15.99 -15.85 8.94
CA TYR A 127 15.94 -15.55 10.37
C TYR A 127 15.10 -16.58 11.15
N ILE A 128 13.96 -17.00 10.58
CA ILE A 128 13.09 -18.01 11.17
C ILE A 128 13.72 -19.42 11.13
N SER A 129 14.50 -19.75 10.09
CA SER A 129 15.18 -21.06 10.00
C SER A 129 16.42 -21.17 10.88
N LYS A 130 17.00 -20.05 11.32
CA LYS A 130 18.19 -20.01 12.19
C LYS A 130 17.83 -20.03 13.69
N GLY A 131 16.55 -19.93 14.01
CA GLY A 131 16.00 -20.06 15.37
C GLY A 131 15.43 -21.45 15.69
N ARG A 132 15.70 -22.46 14.86
CA ARG A 132 15.41 -23.88 15.11
C ARG A 132 16.70 -24.67 15.18
#